data_AF-A0A7S2AYQ6-F1
#
_entry.id   AF-A0A7S2AYQ6-F1
#
_cell.length_a   1.000
_cell.length_b   1.000
_cell.length_c   1.000
_cell.angle_alpha   90.00
_cell.angle_beta   90.00
_cell.angle_gamma   90.00
#
_symmetry.space_group_name_H-M   'P 1'
#
loop_
_entity.id
_entity.type
_entity.pdbx_description
1 polymer ?
#
loop_
_entity_poly.entity_id
_entity_poly.type
_entity_poly.pdbx_seq_one_letter_code
_entity_poly.pdbx_strand_id
1 'polypeptide(L)'
;HHHHHDKVLAPGARRVVPFALVWDAPMVRFGSGKALPRMYTRWFGRNGDAAPRLAAHALDSYLEWDRAIEDWQMPILFSSLLPNFYKSLLFNELYFITDGGTLWTDSTA
;
A
#
# COMPACT_ATOMS: atom_id res chain seq x y z
N HIS A 1 -36.79 -1.62 -1.93
CA HIS A 1 -36.86 -0.16 -1.75
C HIS A 1 -35.72 0.29 -0.83
N HIS A 2 -34.54 0.58 -1.39
CA HIS A 2 -33.46 1.22 -0.64
C HIS A 2 -33.29 2.63 -1.19
N HIS A 3 -33.65 3.61 -0.37
CA HIS A 3 -33.59 5.02 -0.70
C HIS A 3 -32.12 5.46 -0.82
N HIS A 4 -31.62 5.58 -2.05
CA HIS A 4 -30.49 6.44 -2.37
C HIS A 4 -30.96 7.89 -2.21
N HIS A 5 -30.95 8.41 -0.98
CA HIS A 5 -30.98 9.85 -0.79
C HIS A 5 -29.60 10.37 -1.19
N ASP A 6 -29.56 11.11 -2.29
CA ASP A 6 -28.43 11.93 -2.69
C ASP A 6 -27.98 12.77 -1.48
N LYS A 7 -26.86 12.37 -0.87
CA LYS A 7 -26.21 13.14 0.20
C LYS A 7 -25.51 14.33 -0.44
N VAL A 8 -26.30 15.32 -0.84
CA VAL A 8 -25.79 16.61 -1.31
C VAL A 8 -25.00 17.24 -0.16
N LEU A 9 -23.75 17.62 -0.44
CA LEU A 9 -22.92 18.34 0.52
C LEU A 9 -23.48 19.74 0.69
N ALA A 10 -23.63 20.19 1.95
CA ALA A 10 -24.01 21.56 2.24
C ALA A 10 -22.96 22.55 1.67
N PRO A 11 -23.33 23.80 1.35
CA PRO A 11 -22.37 24.81 0.95
C PRO A 11 -21.22 24.94 1.95
N GLY A 12 -19.98 24.80 1.49
CA GLY A 12 -18.77 24.83 2.33
C GLY A 12 -18.41 23.50 3.02
N ALA A 13 -19.26 22.46 2.94
CA ALA A 13 -18.93 21.15 3.50
C ALA A 13 -17.90 20.41 2.63
N ARG A 14 -17.03 19.64 3.29
CA ARG A 14 -16.04 18.76 2.65
C ARG A 14 -16.25 17.32 3.09
N ARG A 15 -15.97 16.38 2.19
CA ARG A 15 -15.98 14.95 2.49
C ARG A 15 -14.81 14.28 1.80
N VAL A 16 -14.20 13.32 2.50
CA VAL A 16 -13.16 12.45 1.97
C VAL A 16 -13.78 11.09 1.69
N VAL A 17 -13.48 10.51 0.52
CA VAL A 17 -13.91 9.17 0.12
C VAL A 17 -12.65 8.40 -0.31
N PRO A 18 -12.20 7.40 0.47
CA PRO A 18 -11.01 6.63 0.12
C PRO A 18 -11.30 5.60 -0.97
N PHE A 19 -10.30 5.33 -1.79
CA PHE A 19 -10.29 4.28 -2.81
C PHE A 19 -9.01 3.45 -2.66
N ALA A 20 -9.06 2.16 -3.03
CA ALA A 20 -7.91 1.27 -3.02
C ALA A 20 -7.75 0.59 -4.39
N LEU A 21 -6.51 0.47 -4.85
CA LEU A 21 -6.12 -0.34 -5.99
C LEU A 21 -5.29 -1.53 -5.49
N VAL A 22 -5.67 -2.74 -5.89
CA VAL A 22 -5.00 -3.97 -5.48
C VAL A 22 -4.85 -4.91 -6.66
N TRP A 23 -3.79 -5.74 -6.63
CA TRP A 23 -3.54 -6.78 -7.62
C TRP A 23 -3.22 -8.09 -6.92
N ASP A 24 -4.04 -9.11 -7.18
CA ASP A 24 -3.80 -10.47 -6.69
C ASP A 24 -3.12 -11.31 -7.79
N ALA A 25 -1.79 -11.29 -7.77
CA ALA A 25 -0.94 -12.14 -8.59
C ALA A 25 -0.07 -13.02 -7.67
N PRO A 26 -0.61 -14.13 -7.13
CA PRO A 26 -0.04 -14.82 -5.96
C PRO A 26 1.28 -15.52 -6.23
N MET A 27 1.56 -15.83 -7.50
CA MET A 27 2.76 -16.56 -7.90
C MET A 27 3.68 -15.67 -8.75
N VAL A 28 4.98 -15.69 -8.48
CA VAL A 28 6.02 -15.24 -9.40
C VAL A 28 6.48 -16.41 -10.25
N ARG A 29 6.66 -16.21 -11.56
CA ARG A 29 7.13 -17.23 -12.50
C ARG A 29 8.47 -16.83 -13.07
N PHE A 30 9.45 -17.73 -13.00
CA PHE A 30 10.77 -17.54 -13.58
C PHE A 30 10.83 -18.14 -14.99
N GLY A 31 11.74 -17.64 -15.83
CA GLY A 31 11.96 -18.20 -17.18
C GLY A 31 12.33 -19.68 -17.19
N SER A 32 12.80 -20.22 -16.05
CA SER A 32 13.06 -21.66 -15.84
C SER A 32 11.80 -22.52 -15.61
N GLY A 33 10.61 -21.92 -15.59
CA GLY A 33 9.34 -22.61 -15.31
C GLY A 33 9.03 -22.77 -13.81
N LYS A 34 9.98 -22.49 -12.92
CA LYS A 34 9.75 -22.46 -11.47
C LYS A 34 8.74 -21.37 -11.12
N ALA A 35 7.82 -21.68 -10.21
CA ALA A 35 6.89 -20.72 -9.63
C ALA A 35 7.04 -20.69 -8.11
N LEU A 36 7.05 -19.49 -7.52
CA LEU A 36 7.11 -19.30 -6.07
C LEU A 36 5.98 -18.39 -5.60
N PRO A 37 5.39 -18.65 -4.42
CA PRO A 37 4.37 -17.77 -3.87
C PRO A 37 5.00 -16.46 -3.40
N ARG A 38 4.33 -15.33 -3.70
CA ARG A 38 4.71 -14.01 -3.19
C ARG A 38 4.41 -13.92 -1.70
N MET A 39 5.22 -13.15 -0.97
CA MET A 39 5.13 -13.10 0.50
C MET A 39 3.73 -12.78 1.03
N TYR A 40 2.98 -11.85 0.40
CA TYR A 40 1.66 -11.46 0.89
C TYR A 40 0.66 -12.64 0.95
N THR A 41 0.87 -13.68 0.14
CA THR A 41 0.00 -14.86 0.11
C THR A 41 0.01 -15.65 1.43
N ARG A 42 1.01 -15.42 2.30
CA ARG A 42 1.04 -15.98 3.65
C ARG A 42 -0.16 -15.53 4.49
N TRP A 43 -0.64 -14.31 4.29
CA TRP A 43 -1.79 -13.76 5.03
C TRP A 43 -3.08 -13.81 4.23
N PHE A 44 -2.99 -13.72 2.90
CA PHE A 44 -4.16 -13.61 2.03
C PHE A 44 -4.46 -14.88 1.22
N GLY A 45 -3.64 -15.93 1.31
CA GLY A 45 -3.82 -17.16 0.56
C GLY A 45 -3.22 -17.10 -0.85
N ARG A 46 -3.19 -18.26 -1.52
CA ARG A 46 -2.48 -18.48 -2.80
C ARG A 46 -3.41 -18.75 -3.99
N ASN A 47 -4.72 -18.65 -3.79
CA ASN A 47 -5.74 -19.09 -4.76
C ASN A 47 -6.01 -18.08 -5.90
N GLY A 48 -5.56 -16.84 -5.78
CA GLY A 48 -5.86 -15.79 -6.78
C GLY A 48 -7.27 -15.19 -6.63
N ASP A 49 -7.89 -15.33 -5.46
CA ASP A 49 -9.23 -14.82 -5.12
C ASP A 49 -9.21 -13.80 -3.96
N ALA A 50 -8.03 -13.30 -3.59
CA ALA A 50 -7.81 -12.46 -2.44
C ALA A 50 -8.05 -10.96 -2.70
N ALA A 51 -8.23 -10.52 -3.94
CA ALA A 51 -8.39 -9.11 -4.29
C ALA A 51 -9.45 -8.37 -3.44
N PRO A 52 -10.66 -8.91 -3.18
CA PRO A 52 -11.63 -8.24 -2.30
C PRO A 52 -11.15 -8.10 -0.85
N ARG A 53 -10.45 -9.12 -0.32
CA ARG A 53 -9.89 -9.09 1.04
C ARG A 53 -8.72 -8.12 1.16
N LEU A 54 -7.87 -8.05 0.13
CA LEU A 54 -6.80 -7.06 0.04
C LEU A 54 -7.34 -5.63 0.02
N ALA A 55 -8.37 -5.38 -0.80
CA ALA A 55 -9.00 -4.06 -0.90
C ALA A 55 -9.67 -3.65 0.41
N ALA A 56 -10.41 -4.56 1.05
CA ALA A 56 -11.02 -4.31 2.35
C ALA A 56 -9.96 -3.98 3.41
N HIS A 57 -8.90 -4.80 3.50
CA HIS A 57 -7.81 -4.56 4.44
C HIS A 57 -7.14 -3.19 4.22
N ALA A 58 -6.90 -2.80 2.96
CA ALA A 58 -6.34 -1.48 2.66
C ALA A 58 -7.28 -0.34 3.10
N LEU A 59 -8.58 -0.45 2.83
CA LEU A 59 -9.56 0.57 3.21
C LEU A 59 -9.82 0.65 4.71
N ASP A 60 -9.64 -0.46 5.44
CA ASP A 60 -9.80 -0.50 6.90
C ASP A 60 -8.53 0.02 7.61
N SER A 61 -7.35 -0.21 7.03
CA SER A 61 -6.06 0.09 7.66
C SER A 61 -5.36 1.37 7.18
N TYR A 62 -5.81 2.02 6.10
CA TYR A 62 -5.06 3.14 5.49
C TYR A 62 -4.73 4.28 6.47
N LEU A 63 -5.62 4.61 7.42
CA LEU A 63 -5.37 5.67 8.40
C LEU A 63 -4.27 5.32 9.39
N GLU A 64 -4.14 4.04 9.74
CA GLU A 64 -3.04 3.56 10.58
C GLU A 64 -1.72 3.62 9.81
N TRP A 65 -1.73 3.19 8.55
CA TRP A 65 -0.55 3.24 7.70
C TRP A 65 -0.09 4.66 7.41
N ASP A 66 -1.02 5.59 7.18
CA ASP A 66 -0.73 7.01 6.99
C ASP A 66 0.02 7.60 8.20
N ARG A 67 -0.49 7.35 9.41
CA ARG A 67 0.19 7.76 10.65
C ARG A 67 1.55 7.10 10.84
N ALA A 68 1.65 5.79 10.57
CA ALA A 68 2.93 5.09 10.65
C ALA A 68 3.95 5.68 9.66
N ILE A 69 3.48 6.11 8.47
CA ILE A 69 4.31 6.79 7.48
C ILE A 69 4.78 8.15 8.01
N GLU A 70 3.87 8.95 8.54
CA GLU A 70 4.21 10.24 9.16
C GLU A 70 5.22 10.05 10.30
N ASP A 71 4.94 9.14 11.24
CA ASP A 71 5.78 8.91 12.42
C ASP A 71 7.23 8.57 12.07
N TRP A 72 7.47 7.78 11.02
CA TRP A 72 8.85 7.48 10.59
C TRP A 72 9.51 8.66 9.86
N GLN A 73 8.76 9.46 9.10
CA GLN A 73 9.29 10.60 8.35
C GLN A 73 9.58 11.82 9.24
N MET A 74 8.75 12.05 10.26
CA MET A 74 8.77 13.24 11.10
C MET A 74 10.16 13.57 11.68
N PRO A 75 10.94 12.63 12.27
CA PRO A 75 12.25 12.94 12.81
C PRO A 75 13.24 13.50 11.78
N ILE A 76 13.15 13.02 10.54
CA ILE A 76 14.00 13.46 9.42
C ILE A 76 13.50 14.79 8.87
N LEU A 77 12.18 14.93 8.69
CA LEU A 77 11.55 16.15 8.17
C LEU A 77 11.81 17.37 9.05
N PHE A 78 11.76 17.20 10.38
CA PHE A 78 11.92 18.28 11.35
C PHE A 78 13.38 18.50 11.81
N SER A 79 14.31 17.68 11.34
CA SER A 79 15.74 17.89 11.63
C SER A 79 16.23 19.20 11.00
N SER A 80 16.72 20.11 11.85
CA SER A 80 17.39 21.36 11.41
C SER A 80 18.81 21.11 10.88
N LEU A 81 19.34 19.90 11.09
CA LEU A 81 20.67 19.50 10.64
C LEU A 81 20.71 19.11 9.16
N LEU A 82 19.55 18.87 8.55
CA LEU A 82 19.44 18.40 7.17
C LEU A 82 18.86 19.50 6.27
N PRO A 83 19.53 19.84 5.15
CA PRO A 83 18.95 20.71 4.13
C PRO A 83 17.67 20.12 3.52
N ASN A 84 16.72 20.97 3.14
CA ASN A 84 15.43 20.52 2.60
C ASN A 84 15.57 19.66 1.32
N PHE A 85 16.48 20.02 0.40
CA PHE A 85 16.69 19.24 -0.82
C PHE A 85 17.14 17.80 -0.52
N TYR A 86 17.93 17.63 0.55
CA TYR A 86 18.47 16.34 0.94
C TYR A 86 17.37 15.43 1.52
N LYS A 87 16.43 16.00 2.29
CA LYS A 87 15.25 15.26 2.79
C LYS A 87 14.42 14.72 1.64
N SER A 88 14.14 15.56 0.63
CA SER A 88 13.39 15.14 -0.57
C SER A 88 14.12 14.02 -1.33
N LEU A 89 15.43 14.16 -1.53
CA LEU A 89 16.23 13.14 -2.21
C LEU A 89 16.23 11.82 -1.41
N LEU A 90 16.43 11.88 -0.10
CA LEU A 90 16.48 10.70 0.77
C LEU A 90 15.21 9.87 0.68
N PHE A 91 14.03 10.49 0.73
CA PHE A 91 12.77 9.77 0.64
C PHE A 91 12.47 9.28 -0.77
N ASN A 92 12.78 10.08 -1.79
CA ASN A 92 12.50 9.71 -3.17
C ASN A 92 13.33 8.51 -3.62
N GLU A 93 14.60 8.42 -3.23
CA GLU A 93 15.49 7.30 -3.61
C GLU A 93 15.04 5.94 -3.03
N LEU A 94 14.20 5.93 -1.99
CA LEU A 94 13.65 4.68 -1.43
C LEU A 94 12.73 3.94 -2.41
N TYR A 95 12.27 4.57 -3.49
CA TYR A 95 11.47 3.93 -4.53
C TYR A 95 12.15 2.67 -5.08
N PHE A 96 13.49 2.64 -5.11
CA PHE A 96 14.24 1.51 -5.64
C PHE A 96 13.99 0.22 -4.85
N ILE A 97 13.65 0.31 -3.56
CA ILE A 97 13.32 -0.85 -2.73
C ILE A 97 12.06 -1.57 -3.26
N THR A 98 11.10 -0.84 -3.83
CA THR A 98 9.87 -1.43 -4.39
C THR A 98 10.00 -1.76 -5.86
N ASP A 99 10.69 -0.90 -6.63
CA ASP A 99 10.71 -0.96 -8.10
C ASP A 99 11.93 -1.69 -8.68
N GLY A 100 12.98 -1.92 -7.89
CA GLY A 100 14.24 -2.55 -8.31
C GLY A 100 14.14 -4.05 -8.64
N GLY A 101 12.95 -4.56 -8.98
CA GLY A 101 12.71 -5.98 -9.25
C GLY A 101 12.67 -6.83 -7.97
N THR A 102 12.33 -6.22 -6.83
CA THR A 102 12.33 -6.87 -5.52
C THR A 102 11.45 -8.12 -5.52
N LEU A 103 12.10 -9.25 -5.25
CA LEU A 103 11.46 -10.55 -5.12
C LEU A 103 11.41 -10.94 -3.65
N TRP A 104 10.22 -10.92 -3.07
CA TRP A 104 9.98 -11.43 -1.72
C TRP A 104 9.00 -12.61 -1.78
N THR A 105 9.50 -13.80 -1.46
CA THR A 105 8.76 -15.05 -1.57
C THR A 105 8.53 -15.68 -0.21
N ASP A 106 7.40 -16.38 -0.10
CA ASP A 106 7.14 -17.25 1.04
C ASP A 106 7.72 -18.64 0.76
N SER A 107 8.71 -19.06 1.55
CA SER A 107 9.34 -20.38 1.41
C SER A 107 8.64 -21.47 2.22
N THR A 108 7.59 -21.14 2.97
CA THR A 108 6.86 -22.15 3.75
C THR A 108 6.00 -23.01 2.81
N ALA A 109 6.42 -24.27 2.70
CA ALA A 109 5.69 -25.34 2.00
C ALA A 109 4.42 -25.72 2.77
#